data_AF-A0A3D2GZW3-F1
#
_entry.id   AF-A0A3D2GZW3-F1
#
_cell.length_a   1.000
_cell.length_b   1.000
_cell.length_c   1.000
_cell.angle_alpha   90.00
_cell.angle_beta   90.00
_cell.angle_gamma   90.00
#
_symmetry.space_group_name_H-M   'P 1'
#
loop_
_entity.id
_entity.type
_entity.pdbx_description
1 polymer ?
#
loop_
_entity_poly.entity_id
_entity_poly.type
_entity_poly.pdbx_seq_one_letter_code
_entity_poly.pdbx_strand_id
1 'polypeptide(L)' 'ASGEKFELFKAIEHAKSSVRSKVEHVFCVIKRIFHFCKTRFRGREKLHQHCCTLFALANLYLACNRMKVA' A
#
# COMPACT_ATOMS: atom_id res chain seq x y z
N ALA A 1 -22.17 -28.59 6.62
CA ALA A 1 -21.56 -28.79 5.29
C ALA A 1 -21.55 -27.53 4.41
N SER A 2 -22.69 -27.00 3.91
CA SER A 2 -22.70 -25.81 3.05
C SER A 2 -22.39 -24.49 3.81
N GLY A 3 -22.91 -24.35 5.03
CA GLY A 3 -22.65 -23.18 5.89
C GLY A 3 -21.20 -23.05 6.36
N GLU A 4 -20.50 -24.15 6.63
CA GLU A 4 -19.09 -24.12 7.03
C GLU A 4 -18.18 -23.66 5.90
N LYS A 5 -18.46 -24.07 4.66
CA LYS A 5 -17.76 -23.57 3.48
C LYS A 5 -17.94 -22.06 3.32
N PHE A 6 -19.14 -21.55 3.56
CA PHE A 6 -19.45 -20.12 3.46
C PHE A 6 -18.64 -19.28 4.46
N GLU A 7 -18.58 -19.69 5.73
CA GLU A 7 -17.79 -18.98 6.76
C GLU A 7 -16.28 -19.03 6.46
N LEU A 8 -15.78 -20.15 5.94
CA LEU A 8 -14.40 -20.26 5.44
C LEU A 8 -14.11 -19.26 4.31
N PHE A 9 -14.98 -19.17 3.31
CA PHE A 9 -14.82 -18.20 2.21
C PHE A 9 -14.86 -16.76 2.73
N LYS A 10 -15.74 -16.45 3.67
CA LYS A 10 -15.84 -15.12 4.29
C LYS A 10 -14.55 -14.73 5.03
N ALA A 11 -13.95 -15.65 5.78
CA ALA A 11 -12.68 -15.41 6.46
C ALA A 11 -11.53 -15.16 5.45
N ILE A 12 -11.49 -15.92 4.36
CA ILE A 12 -10.51 -15.74 3.28
C ILE A 12 -10.66 -14.37 2.62
N GLU A 13 -11.88 -13.97 2.25
CA GLU A 13 -12.15 -12.66 1.65
C GLU A 13 -11.82 -11.51 2.60
N HIS A 14 -12.11 -11.67 3.89
CA HIS A 14 -11.72 -10.71 4.91
C HIS A 14 -10.18 -10.57 4.99
N ALA A 15 -9.44 -11.67 5.00
CA ALA A 15 -7.98 -11.65 4.99
C ALA A 15 -7.42 -10.95 3.74
N LYS A 16 -7.96 -11.27 2.55
CA LYS A 16 -7.59 -10.59 1.29
C LYS A 16 -7.85 -9.08 1.38
N SER A 17 -9.03 -8.69 1.86
CA SER A 17 -9.41 -7.29 2.00
C SER A 17 -8.51 -6.54 2.98
N SER A 18 -8.16 -7.15 4.11
CA SER A 18 -7.25 -6.59 5.11
C SER A 18 -5.86 -6.32 4.52
N VAL A 19 -5.33 -7.26 3.73
CA VAL A 19 -4.06 -7.08 3.02
C VAL A 19 -4.16 -5.96 1.98
N ARG A 20 -5.23 -5.93 1.17
CA ARG A 20 -5.45 -4.87 0.18
C ARG A 20 -5.47 -3.48 0.81
N SER A 21 -6.20 -3.31 1.91
CA SER A 21 -6.32 -2.02 2.59
C SER A 21 -4.95 -1.45 3.02
N LYS A 22 -4.06 -2.30 3.57
CA LYS A 22 -2.70 -1.88 3.95
C LYS A 22 -1.89 -1.38 2.75
N VAL A 23 -1.96 -2.09 1.63
CA VAL A 23 -1.22 -1.76 0.41
C VAL A 23 -1.79 -0.50 -0.25
N GLU A 24 -3.11 -0.42 -0.40
CA GLU A 24 -3.83 0.73 -0.96
C GLU A 24 -3.52 2.03 -0.19
N HIS A 25 -3.40 1.94 1.14
CA HIS A 25 -3.03 3.09 1.96
C HIS A 25 -1.65 3.66 1.60
N VAL A 26 -0.63 2.80 1.45
CA VAL A 26 0.71 3.22 1.04
C VAL A 26 0.68 3.85 -0.37
N PHE A 27 -0.04 3.25 -1.31
CA PHE A 27 -0.22 3.83 -2.65
C PHE A 27 -0.95 5.18 -2.62
N CYS A 28 -1.91 5.35 -1.71
CA CYS A 28 -2.61 6.62 -1.52
C CYS A 28 -1.64 7.72 -1.06
N VAL A 29 -0.76 7.42 -0.09
CA VAL A 29 0.28 8.35 0.37
C VAL A 29 1.21 8.73 -0.80
N ILE A 30 1.69 7.75 -1.56
CA ILE A 30 2.58 7.99 -2.71
C ILE A 30 1.91 8.86 -3.79
N LYS A 31 0.66 8.58 -4.14
CA LYS A 31 -0.05 9.32 -5.19
C LYS A 31 -0.52 10.70 -4.74
N ARG A 32 -0.99 10.85 -3.49
CA ARG A 32 -1.58 12.11 -3.00
C ARG A 32 -0.56 13.03 -2.35
N ILE A 33 0.32 12.52 -1.49
CA ILE A 33 1.28 13.34 -0.73
C ILE A 33 2.55 13.57 -1.55
N PHE A 34 3.09 12.51 -2.15
CA PHE A 34 4.29 12.62 -3.00
C PHE A 34 3.97 12.96 -4.46
N HIS A 35 2.70 13.15 -4.81
CA HIS A 35 2.22 13.57 -6.13
C HIS A 35 2.74 12.72 -7.30
N PHE A 36 2.95 11.42 -7.07
CA PHE A 36 3.39 10.49 -8.12
C PHE A 36 2.23 10.09 -9.04
N CYS A 37 1.82 11.01 -9.92
CA CYS A 37 0.70 10.81 -10.86
C CYS A 37 1.13 10.28 -12.23
N LYS A 38 2.37 10.55 -12.65
CA LYS A 38 2.93 10.16 -13.96
C LYS A 38 4.39 9.76 -13.82
N THR A 39 4.84 8.86 -14.68
CA THR A 39 6.25 8.47 -14.75
C THR A 39 7.08 9.64 -15.29
N ARG A 40 8.08 10.10 -14.52
CA ARG A 40 8.95 11.22 -14.93
C ARG A 40 10.25 10.74 -15.59
N PHE A 41 10.76 9.59 -15.18
CA PHE A 41 12.05 9.09 -15.64
C PHE A 41 11.91 8.27 -16.92
N ARG A 42 12.80 8.55 -17.90
CA ARG A 42 12.96 7.72 -19.10
C ARG A 42 13.87 6.54 -18.77
N GLY A 43 13.34 5.33 -18.91
CA GLY A 43 14.02 4.07 -18.62
C GLY A 43 13.44 3.32 -17.42
N ARG A 44 13.30 1.99 -17.55
CA ARG A 44 12.66 1.12 -16.55
C ARG A 44 13.42 1.09 -15.23
N GLU A 45 14.75 1.08 -15.29
CA GLU A 45 15.61 1.03 -14.10
C GLU A 45 15.48 2.30 -13.24
N LYS A 46 15.59 3.47 -13.88
CA LYS A 46 15.45 4.77 -13.19
C LYS A 46 14.06 4.94 -12.59
N LEU A 47 13.02 4.50 -13.30
CA LEU A 47 11.66 4.48 -12.77
C LEU A 47 11.53 3.55 -11.56
N HIS A 48 12.09 2.35 -11.65
CA HIS A 48 12.06 1.39 -10.55
C HIS A 48 12.76 1.93 -9.31
N GLN A 49 13.98 2.47 -9.45
CA GLN A 49 14.72 3.11 -8.36
C GLN A 49 13.91 4.24 -7.72
N HIS A 50 13.29 5.10 -8.54
CA HIS A 50 12.44 6.17 -8.03
C HIS A 50 11.23 5.65 -7.23
N CYS A 51 10.55 4.62 -7.73
CA CYS A 51 9.46 3.97 -6.99
C CYS A 51 9.95 3.40 -5.67
N CYS A 52 11.09 2.70 -5.64
CA CYS A 52 11.67 2.14 -4.42
C CYS A 52 11.95 3.23 -3.37
N THR A 53 12.52 4.37 -3.79
CA THR A 53 12.73 5.52 -2.89
C THR A 53 11.41 6.09 -2.37
N LEU A 54 10.38 6.22 -3.21
CA LEU A 54 9.05 6.68 -2.79
C LEU A 54 8.40 5.73 -1.78
N PHE A 55 8.54 4.42 -1.95
CA PHE A 55 8.04 3.43 -0.99
C PHE A 55 8.77 3.52 0.36
N ALA A 56 10.09 3.70 0.35
CA ALA A 56 10.86 3.91 1.58
C ALA A 56 10.40 5.19 2.31
N LEU A 57 10.20 6.28 1.59
CA LEU A 57 9.70 7.55 2.14
C LEU A 57 8.26 7.44 2.66
N ALA A 58 7.39 6.71 1.97
CA ALA A 58 6.02 6.46 2.42
C ALA A 58 6.00 5.68 3.74
N ASN A 59 6.85 4.66 3.88
CA ASN A 59 7.00 3.92 5.14
C ASN A 59 7.49 4.83 6.27
N LEU A 60 8.47 5.70 6.01
CA LEU A 60 8.94 6.67 6.98
C LEU A 60 7.85 7.68 7.39
N TYR A 61 7.09 8.19 6.42
CA TYR A 61 5.96 9.10 6.67
C TYR A 61 4.92 8.46 7.59
N LEU A 62 4.54 7.21 7.33
CA LEU A 62 3.58 6.47 8.15
C LEU A 62 4.11 6.20 9.57
N ALA A 63 5.38 5.84 9.71
CA ALA A 63 6.02 5.66 11.02
C ALA A 63 6.06 6.97 11.82
N CYS A 64 6.45 8.09 11.19
CA CYS A 64 6.44 9.41 11.81
C CYS A 64 5.04 9.84 12.24
N ASN A 65 4.02 9.61 11.41
CA ASN A 65 2.65 9.96 11.78
C ASN A 65 2.14 9.12 12.95
N ARG A 66 2.55 7.84 13.05
CA ARG A 66 2.23 7.00 14.20
C ARG A 66 2.87 7.50 15.50
N MET A 67 4.10 8.01 15.44
CA MET A 67 4.78 8.58 16.61
C MET A 67 4.20 9.92 17.06
N LYS A 68 3.63 10.72 16.15
CA LYS A 68 2.98 12.00 16.50
C LYS A 68 1.62 11.87 17.19
N VAL A 69 1.00 10.68 17.11
CA VAL A 69 -0.33 10.38 17.69
C VAL A 69 -0.19 9.60 19.01
N ALA A 70 1.04 9.25 19.41
CA ALA A 70 1.38 8.70 20.72
C ALA A 70 1.80 9.82 21.67
#